data_AF-A0A2T4LTP4-F1
#
_entry.id   AF-A0A2T4LTP4-F1
#
_cell.length_a   1.000
_cell.length_b   1.000
_cell.length_c   1.000
_cell.angle_alpha   90.00
_cell.angle_beta   90.00
_cell.angle_gamma   90.00
#
_symmetry.space_group_name_H-M   'P 1'
#
loop_
_entity.id
_entity.type
_entity.pdbx_description
1 polymer ?
#
loop_
_entity_poly.entity_id
_entity_poly.type
_entity_poly.pdbx_seq_one_letter_code
_entity_poly.pdbx_strand_id
1 'polypeptide(L)'
;MQQQIKLTNVIKLSGAYIAYLIGSGFATGQEVMQFFASFGIYGIFGALVSALLFCLLGSTLMMKGFDLQLKQPGRIFKYYCGNILGTLIEYFTIIFIFSIVVIMIAGTGAVVAEQFHLPNLVGVLGMGIVAMITVILGLQKLVDIIGTVGPIIVILTIGICLIVFFSNIGSLSNMLYLPESAKNLQPTTHWWQSGGLFFCYNILAGSIFFSQLGQQSNSRKEAGITGIVGGSVLMLTVIVMIIALLVHSDHVFELEVPVLYLGNTIAPFIAFIFSVCILLGIYSTTAPMYWLVKNEFMKIFPSKLSVPVTVVLGIIFIICGTLPFGELVSIIYPFVGYIGAIVVVIIFVRTLYNNFVNKRST
;
A
#
# COMPACT_ATOMS: atom_id res chain seq x y z
N MET A 1 -29.64 -20.31 1.57
CA MET A 1 -28.29 -20.65 2.06
C MET A 1 -27.85 -19.56 3.03
N GLN A 2 -27.62 -19.88 4.30
CA GLN A 2 -27.14 -18.92 5.30
C GLN A 2 -25.77 -18.38 4.84
N GLN A 3 -25.62 -17.06 4.76
CA GLN A 3 -24.34 -16.40 4.48
C GLN A 3 -23.39 -16.67 5.65
N GLN A 4 -22.65 -17.78 5.60
CA GLN A 4 -21.74 -18.17 6.67
C GLN A 4 -20.55 -17.21 6.64
N ILE A 5 -20.47 -16.33 7.65
CA ILE A 5 -19.30 -15.48 7.89
C ILE A 5 -18.34 -16.31 8.73
N LYS A 6 -17.16 -16.62 8.19
CA LYS A 6 -16.09 -17.25 8.94
C LYS A 6 -15.11 -16.17 9.39
N LEU A 7 -15.09 -15.88 10.70
CA LEU A 7 -14.23 -14.84 11.28
C LEU A 7 -12.75 -15.08 10.98
N THR A 8 -12.32 -16.33 10.97
CA THR A 8 -10.95 -16.71 10.58
C THR A 8 -10.61 -16.29 9.16
N ASN A 9 -11.56 -16.40 8.22
CA ASN A 9 -11.37 -15.95 6.84
C ASN A 9 -11.36 -14.43 6.74
N VAL A 10 -12.22 -13.74 7.49
CA VAL A 10 -12.21 -12.27 7.58
C VAL A 10 -10.85 -11.77 8.07
N ILE A 11 -10.28 -12.37 9.11
CA ILE A 11 -8.96 -11.99 9.63
C ILE A 11 -7.87 -12.27 8.59
N LYS A 12 -7.86 -13.47 7.98
CA LYS A 12 -6.87 -13.83 6.94
C LYS A 12 -6.91 -12.87 5.75
N LEU A 13 -8.10 -12.63 5.20
CA LEU A 13 -8.27 -11.79 4.01
C LEU A 13 -8.06 -10.30 4.33
N SER A 14 -8.43 -9.82 5.53
CA SER A 14 -8.13 -8.45 5.96
C SER A 14 -6.62 -8.26 6.16
N GLY A 15 -5.93 -9.27 6.71
CA GLY A 15 -4.48 -9.29 6.81
C GLY A 15 -3.80 -9.21 5.45
N ALA A 16 -4.28 -9.95 4.45
CA ALA A 16 -3.79 -9.87 3.08
C ALA A 16 -4.10 -8.51 2.41
N TYR A 17 -5.29 -7.97 2.64
CA TYR A 17 -5.67 -6.62 2.20
C TYR A 17 -4.67 -5.58 2.70
N ILE A 18 -4.35 -5.64 4.00
CA ILE A 18 -3.43 -4.70 4.65
C ILE A 18 -1.99 -4.94 4.17
N ALA A 19 -1.53 -6.20 4.14
CA ALA A 19 -0.19 -6.56 3.68
C ALA A 19 0.12 -6.02 2.27
N TYR A 20 -0.87 -6.08 1.39
CA TYR A 20 -0.73 -5.59 0.02
C TYR A 20 -0.54 -4.06 -0.06
N LEU A 21 -1.15 -3.30 0.86
CA LEU A 21 -1.09 -1.83 0.87
C LEU A 21 0.01 -1.24 1.76
N ILE A 22 0.71 -2.05 2.57
CA ILE A 22 1.81 -1.53 3.39
C ILE A 22 2.97 -1.09 2.48
N GLY A 23 3.63 -2.01 1.78
CA GLY A 23 4.81 -1.65 0.99
C GLY A 23 5.90 -0.87 1.76
N SER A 24 6.81 -0.23 1.05
CA SER A 24 7.89 0.58 1.61
C SER A 24 7.40 1.93 2.10
N GLY A 25 6.53 2.60 1.36
CA GLY A 25 6.07 3.94 1.74
C GLY A 25 5.33 3.96 3.07
N PHE A 26 4.42 3.02 3.33
CA PHE A 26 3.76 2.90 4.63
C PHE A 26 4.72 2.42 5.72
N ALA A 27 5.47 1.33 5.48
CA ALA A 27 6.28 0.69 6.52
C ALA A 27 7.40 1.59 7.03
N THR A 28 7.99 2.37 6.13
CA THR A 28 9.01 3.38 6.47
C THR A 28 8.42 4.64 7.10
N GLY A 29 7.13 4.90 6.83
CA GLY A 29 6.40 6.11 7.17
C GLY A 29 6.51 7.24 6.14
N GLN A 30 7.22 7.06 5.03
CA GLN A 30 7.31 8.08 3.97
C GLN A 30 5.95 8.52 3.45
N GLU A 31 5.07 7.58 3.12
CA GLU A 31 3.74 7.91 2.61
C GLU A 31 2.95 8.67 3.66
N VAL A 32 3.00 8.22 4.92
CA VAL A 32 2.25 8.85 6.00
C VAL A 32 2.76 10.25 6.28
N MET A 33 4.08 10.43 6.22
CA MET A 33 4.75 11.70 6.40
C MET A 33 4.35 12.69 5.30
N GLN A 34 4.48 12.31 4.03
CA GLN A 34 4.21 13.19 2.89
C GLN A 34 2.71 13.49 2.72
N PHE A 35 1.84 12.48 2.82
CA PHE A 35 0.41 12.66 2.55
C PHE A 35 -0.38 13.21 3.74
N PHE A 36 0.12 13.05 4.97
CA PHE A 36 -0.65 13.42 6.16
C PHE A 36 0.13 14.26 7.16
N ALA A 37 1.24 13.77 7.70
CA ALA A 37 1.95 14.47 8.77
C ALA A 37 2.49 15.84 8.31
N SER A 38 2.79 15.99 7.02
CA SER A 38 3.17 17.25 6.36
C SER A 38 2.12 18.36 6.49
N PHE A 39 0.87 18.03 6.83
CA PHE A 39 -0.23 18.97 7.09
C PHE A 39 -0.47 19.21 8.59
N GLY A 40 0.42 18.75 9.46
CA GLY A 40 0.26 18.83 10.91
C GLY A 40 -0.99 18.08 11.38
N ILE A 41 -1.68 18.65 12.39
CA ILE A 41 -2.90 18.06 12.96
C ILE A 41 -4.02 17.89 11.93
N TYR A 42 -4.05 18.72 10.87
CA TYR A 42 -5.05 18.61 9.80
C TYR A 42 -4.88 17.33 8.96
N GLY A 43 -3.68 16.75 8.95
CA GLY A 43 -3.41 15.46 8.34
C GLY A 43 -4.28 14.34 8.91
N ILE A 44 -4.65 14.41 10.20
CA ILE A 44 -5.53 13.42 10.84
C ILE A 44 -6.92 13.43 10.19
N PHE A 45 -7.46 14.62 9.87
CA PHE A 45 -8.74 14.71 9.15
C PHE A 45 -8.62 14.17 7.72
N GLY A 46 -7.47 14.37 7.06
CA GLY A 46 -7.19 13.74 5.76
C GLY A 46 -7.16 12.21 5.84
N ALA A 47 -6.59 11.66 6.91
CA ALA A 47 -6.60 10.22 7.17
C ALA A 47 -8.02 9.70 7.47
N LEU A 48 -8.86 10.47 8.15
CA LEU A 48 -10.28 10.12 8.35
C LEU A 48 -11.06 10.08 7.03
N VAL A 49 -10.81 11.02 6.12
CA VAL A 49 -11.37 10.99 4.75
C VAL A 49 -10.95 9.70 4.04
N SER A 50 -9.65 9.38 4.10
CA SER A 50 -9.11 8.14 3.51
C SER A 50 -9.74 6.90 4.14
N ALA A 51 -9.90 6.86 5.46
CA ALA A 51 -10.55 5.77 6.19
C ALA A 51 -11.97 5.50 5.71
N LEU A 52 -12.78 6.56 5.57
CA LEU A 52 -14.12 6.44 5.04
C LEU A 52 -14.10 5.85 3.63
N LEU A 53 -13.22 6.36 2.76
CA LEU A 53 -13.12 5.92 1.37
C LEU A 53 -12.65 4.46 1.26
N PHE A 54 -11.63 4.05 2.02
CA PHE A 54 -11.14 2.67 2.05
C PHE A 54 -12.22 1.70 2.54
N CYS A 55 -12.96 2.03 3.58
CA CYS A 55 -14.06 1.19 4.07
C CYS A 55 -15.17 1.05 3.02
N LEU A 56 -15.56 2.13 2.35
CA LEU A 56 -16.66 2.12 1.38
C LEU A 56 -16.28 1.44 0.05
N LEU A 57 -15.19 1.88 -0.56
CA LEU A 57 -14.81 1.41 -1.89
C LEU A 57 -13.96 0.14 -1.85
N GLY A 58 -13.14 -0.06 -0.81
CA GLY A 58 -12.45 -1.32 -0.58
C GLY A 58 -13.44 -2.48 -0.40
N SER A 59 -14.50 -2.28 0.40
CA SER A 59 -15.57 -3.28 0.54
C SER A 59 -16.35 -3.49 -0.76
N THR A 60 -16.59 -2.42 -1.53
CA THR A 60 -17.24 -2.52 -2.85
C THR A 60 -16.46 -3.41 -3.81
N LEU A 61 -15.14 -3.21 -3.91
CA LEU A 61 -14.27 -4.00 -4.78
C LEU A 61 -14.19 -5.46 -4.34
N MET A 62 -14.08 -5.73 -3.04
CA MET A 62 -14.12 -7.08 -2.47
C MET A 62 -15.44 -7.78 -2.79
N MET A 63 -16.58 -7.11 -2.56
CA MET A 63 -17.90 -7.66 -2.89
C MET A 63 -18.04 -7.95 -4.38
N LYS A 64 -17.52 -7.08 -5.27
CA LYS A 64 -17.55 -7.32 -6.71
C LYS A 64 -16.60 -8.42 -7.15
N GLY A 65 -15.48 -8.61 -6.47
CA GLY A 65 -14.62 -9.78 -6.62
C GLY A 65 -15.42 -11.07 -6.39
N PHE A 66 -16.15 -11.13 -5.27
CA PHE A 66 -17.02 -12.26 -4.95
C PHE A 66 -18.14 -12.46 -5.98
N ASP A 67 -18.81 -11.38 -6.39
CA ASP A 67 -19.95 -11.43 -7.31
C ASP A 67 -19.54 -11.86 -8.74
N LEU A 68 -18.40 -11.37 -9.25
CA LEU A 68 -18.03 -11.51 -10.66
C LEU A 68 -17.15 -12.74 -10.96
N GLN A 69 -16.40 -13.26 -9.98
CA GLN A 69 -15.53 -14.43 -10.15
C GLN A 69 -14.67 -14.37 -11.43
N LEU A 70 -14.04 -13.21 -11.66
CA LEU A 70 -13.30 -12.93 -12.89
C LEU A 70 -12.07 -13.85 -12.99
N LYS A 71 -12.03 -14.69 -14.03
CA LYS A 71 -10.84 -15.50 -14.39
C LYS A 71 -9.58 -14.65 -14.61
N GLN A 72 -9.76 -13.42 -15.09
CA GLN A 72 -8.70 -12.43 -15.29
C GLN A 72 -9.03 -11.18 -14.46
N PRO A 73 -8.45 -11.03 -13.26
CA PRO A 73 -8.85 -9.98 -12.33
C PRO A 73 -8.60 -8.55 -12.81
N GLY A 74 -7.64 -8.33 -13.71
CA GLY A 74 -7.44 -7.05 -14.40
C GLY A 74 -8.66 -6.55 -15.19
N ARG A 75 -9.57 -7.46 -15.58
CA ARG A 75 -10.83 -7.10 -16.27
C ARG A 75 -11.84 -6.40 -15.37
N ILE A 76 -11.57 -6.24 -14.08
CA ILE A 76 -12.41 -5.43 -13.18
C ILE A 76 -12.55 -3.99 -13.69
N PHE A 77 -11.51 -3.43 -14.29
CA PHE A 77 -11.58 -2.09 -14.89
C PHE A 77 -12.49 -2.03 -16.10
N LYS A 78 -12.60 -3.11 -16.89
CA LYS A 78 -13.54 -3.19 -18.01
C LYS A 78 -14.99 -3.26 -17.54
N TYR A 79 -15.24 -3.94 -16.41
CA TYR A 79 -16.55 -3.94 -15.78
C TYR A 79 -16.98 -2.52 -15.39
N TYR A 80 -16.09 -1.71 -14.83
CA TYR A 80 -16.43 -0.36 -14.38
C TYR A 80 -16.38 0.71 -15.47
N CYS A 81 -15.39 0.66 -16.35
CA CYS A 81 -15.08 1.74 -17.29
C CYS A 81 -15.42 1.38 -18.75
N GLY A 82 -15.92 0.17 -19.02
CA GLY A 82 -16.14 -0.33 -20.37
C GLY A 82 -14.86 -0.80 -21.06
N ASN A 83 -14.97 -1.26 -22.31
CA ASN A 83 -13.88 -1.99 -22.98
C ASN A 83 -12.66 -1.11 -23.28
N ILE A 84 -12.85 0.10 -23.80
CA ILE A 84 -11.74 0.98 -24.23
C ILE A 84 -11.05 1.56 -22.99
N LEU A 85 -11.76 2.37 -22.21
CA LEU A 85 -11.21 3.05 -21.04
C LEU A 85 -10.73 2.06 -19.98
N GLY A 86 -11.45 0.96 -19.77
CA GLY A 86 -11.03 -0.09 -18.84
C GLY A 86 -9.74 -0.79 -19.25
N THR A 87 -9.51 -1.00 -20.55
CA THR A 87 -8.23 -1.56 -21.04
C THR A 87 -7.08 -0.56 -20.87
N LEU A 88 -7.33 0.73 -21.09
CA LEU A 88 -6.32 1.77 -20.86
C LEU A 88 -5.92 1.84 -19.38
N ILE A 89 -6.90 1.83 -18.48
CA ILE A 89 -6.67 1.83 -17.03
C ILE A 89 -5.96 0.55 -16.58
N GLU A 90 -6.33 -0.60 -17.14
CA GLU A 90 -5.64 -1.87 -16.87
C GLU A 90 -4.14 -1.77 -17.20
N TYR A 91 -3.77 -1.33 -18.41
CA TYR A 91 -2.35 -1.16 -18.77
C TYR A 91 -1.64 -0.10 -17.92
N PHE A 92 -2.29 1.03 -17.66
CA PHE A 92 -1.75 2.06 -16.77
C PHE A 92 -1.49 1.51 -15.36
N THR A 93 -2.40 0.68 -14.83
CA THR A 93 -2.26 0.07 -13.51
C THR A 93 -1.08 -0.89 -13.48
N ILE A 94 -0.81 -1.63 -14.56
CA ILE A 94 0.39 -2.49 -14.65
C ILE A 94 1.68 -1.66 -14.66
N ILE A 95 1.71 -0.54 -15.38
CA ILE A 95 2.85 0.41 -15.35
C ILE A 95 3.03 0.99 -13.94
N PHE A 96 1.92 1.27 -13.25
CA PHE A 96 1.99 1.74 -11.87
C PHE A 96 2.55 0.65 -10.94
N ILE A 97 2.06 -0.59 -11.04
CA ILE A 97 2.59 -1.72 -10.26
C ILE A 97 4.09 -1.93 -10.53
N PHE A 98 4.54 -1.78 -11.78
CA PHE A 98 5.97 -1.76 -12.12
C PHE A 98 6.73 -0.69 -11.32
N SER A 99 6.17 0.52 -11.27
CA SER A 99 6.75 1.65 -10.53
C SER A 99 6.76 1.37 -9.02
N ILE A 100 5.73 0.72 -8.48
CA ILE A 100 5.70 0.32 -7.07
C ILE A 100 6.85 -0.65 -6.76
N VAL A 101 7.12 -1.65 -7.62
CA VAL A 101 8.27 -2.56 -7.42
C VAL A 101 9.59 -1.79 -7.33
N VAL A 102 9.78 -0.78 -8.17
CA VAL A 102 10.94 0.12 -8.10
C VAL A 102 11.00 0.85 -6.75
N ILE A 103 9.88 1.46 -6.33
CA ILE A 103 9.75 2.18 -5.06
C ILE A 103 10.01 1.27 -3.86
N MET A 104 9.59 0.01 -3.93
CA MET A 104 9.86 -0.97 -2.88
C MET A 104 11.37 -1.26 -2.74
N ILE A 105 12.05 -1.47 -3.86
CA ILE A 105 13.49 -1.75 -3.86
C ILE A 105 14.27 -0.52 -3.39
N ALA A 106 13.91 0.68 -3.86
CA ALA A 106 14.50 1.95 -3.42
C ALA A 106 14.31 2.15 -1.91
N GLY A 107 13.09 1.92 -1.40
CA GLY A 107 12.79 1.99 0.03
C GLY A 107 13.57 0.98 0.86
N THR A 108 13.87 -0.20 0.31
CA THR A 108 14.78 -1.15 0.98
C THR A 108 16.21 -0.61 1.06
N GLY A 109 16.69 0.01 -0.02
CA GLY A 109 17.97 0.72 -0.02
C GLY A 109 18.04 1.79 1.07
N ALA A 110 16.98 2.58 1.23
CA ALA A 110 16.88 3.61 2.27
C ALA A 110 16.91 3.00 3.69
N VAL A 111 16.12 1.97 3.94
CA VAL A 111 16.12 1.25 5.24
C VAL A 111 17.49 0.68 5.56
N VAL A 112 18.16 0.08 4.58
CA VAL A 112 19.50 -0.49 4.79
C VAL A 112 20.54 0.59 5.10
N ALA A 113 20.45 1.73 4.41
CA ALA A 113 21.34 2.86 4.64
C ALA A 113 21.13 3.53 6.00
N GLU A 114 19.88 3.77 6.39
CA GLU A 114 19.58 4.43 7.66
C GLU A 114 19.80 3.53 8.88
N GLN A 115 19.39 2.25 8.82
CA GLN A 115 19.49 1.36 9.99
C GLN A 115 20.88 0.74 10.17
N PHE A 116 21.48 0.26 9.08
CA PHE A 116 22.70 -0.53 9.16
C PHE A 116 23.94 0.27 8.78
N HIS A 117 23.77 1.54 8.38
CA HIS A 117 24.84 2.42 7.90
C HIS A 117 25.65 1.80 6.74
N LEU A 118 24.98 0.96 5.94
CA LEU A 118 25.56 0.34 4.75
C LEU A 118 25.22 1.15 3.50
N PRO A 119 25.98 1.02 2.40
CA PRO A 119 25.62 1.66 1.15
C PRO A 119 24.21 1.27 0.70
N ASN A 120 23.41 2.25 0.26
CA ASN A 120 22.04 2.05 -0.25
C ASN A 120 21.94 0.89 -1.25
N LEU A 121 22.95 0.76 -2.12
CA LEU A 121 23.05 -0.29 -3.12
C LEU A 121 22.98 -1.72 -2.54
N VAL A 122 23.44 -1.93 -1.29
CA VAL A 122 23.36 -3.24 -0.62
C VAL A 122 21.89 -3.64 -0.42
N GLY A 123 21.04 -2.70 0.01
CA GLY A 123 19.60 -2.95 0.15
C GLY A 123 18.91 -3.15 -1.19
N VAL A 124 19.23 -2.31 -2.19
CA VAL A 124 18.70 -2.40 -3.55
C VAL A 124 19.00 -3.76 -4.18
N LEU A 125 20.27 -4.18 -4.15
CA LEU A 125 20.69 -5.49 -4.67
C LEU A 125 20.06 -6.63 -3.87
N GLY A 126 20.07 -6.54 -2.54
CA GLY A 126 19.50 -7.56 -1.66
C GLY A 126 18.02 -7.81 -1.96
N MET A 127 17.19 -6.77 -1.95
CA MET A 127 15.76 -6.91 -2.23
C MET A 127 15.49 -7.35 -3.67
N GLY A 128 16.18 -6.75 -4.64
CA GLY A 128 16.02 -7.10 -6.06
C GLY A 128 16.34 -8.56 -6.35
N ILE A 129 17.45 -9.08 -5.80
CA ILE A 129 17.86 -10.48 -5.98
C ILE A 129 16.87 -11.42 -5.27
N VAL A 130 16.51 -11.14 -4.02
CA VAL A 130 15.57 -11.98 -3.26
C VAL A 130 14.21 -12.03 -3.94
N ALA A 131 13.67 -10.90 -4.39
CA ALA A 131 12.41 -10.86 -5.13
C ALA A 131 12.51 -11.60 -6.47
N MET A 132 13.62 -11.47 -7.20
CA MET A 132 13.86 -12.17 -8.46
C MET A 132 13.88 -13.70 -8.28
N ILE A 133 14.64 -14.20 -7.29
CA ILE A 133 14.70 -15.63 -6.96
C ILE A 133 13.30 -16.14 -6.63
N THR A 134 12.56 -15.39 -5.82
CA THR A 134 11.18 -15.70 -5.45
C THR A 134 10.26 -15.84 -6.66
N VAL A 135 10.31 -14.93 -7.62
CA VAL A 135 9.47 -15.00 -8.82
C VAL A 135 9.85 -16.19 -9.71
N ILE A 136 11.15 -16.56 -9.77
CA ILE A 136 11.63 -17.75 -10.48
C ILE A 136 11.11 -19.03 -9.83
N LEU A 137 11.12 -19.13 -8.50
CA LEU A 137 10.66 -20.30 -7.75
C LEU A 137 9.12 -20.45 -7.73
N GLY A 138 8.40 -19.37 -8.03
CA GLY A 138 6.94 -19.34 -8.16
C GLY A 138 6.22 -18.86 -6.89
N LEU A 139 5.19 -18.02 -7.09
CA LEU A 139 4.51 -17.29 -6.01
C LEU A 139 3.58 -18.15 -5.13
N GLN A 140 3.12 -19.31 -5.61
CA GLN A 140 2.08 -20.11 -4.91
C GLN A 140 2.46 -20.47 -3.46
N LYS A 141 3.75 -20.67 -3.17
CA LYS A 141 4.21 -20.99 -1.80
C LYS A 141 4.31 -19.76 -0.89
N LEU A 142 4.32 -18.55 -1.44
CA LEU A 142 4.55 -17.31 -0.71
C LEU A 142 3.28 -16.55 -0.35
N VAL A 143 2.17 -16.78 -1.08
CA VAL A 143 0.89 -16.11 -0.80
C VAL A 143 0.41 -16.34 0.64
N ASP A 144 0.57 -17.55 1.17
CA ASP A 144 0.18 -17.85 2.56
C ASP A 144 1.11 -17.21 3.60
N ILE A 145 2.40 -17.03 3.29
CA ILE A 145 3.37 -16.35 4.16
C ILE A 145 3.12 -14.84 4.16
N ILE A 146 2.81 -14.26 2.99
CA ILE A 146 2.51 -12.83 2.85
C ILE A 146 1.27 -12.44 3.67
N GLY A 147 0.27 -13.32 3.73
CA GLY A 147 -0.96 -13.09 4.49
C GLY A 147 -0.77 -12.96 6.02
N THR A 148 0.32 -13.50 6.58
CA THR A 148 0.62 -13.39 8.02
C THR A 148 1.53 -12.21 8.36
N VAL A 149 2.30 -11.71 7.40
CA VAL A 149 3.22 -10.57 7.58
C VAL A 149 2.46 -9.27 7.85
N GLY A 150 1.36 -9.01 7.14
CA GLY A 150 0.58 -7.77 7.29
C GLY A 150 0.11 -7.49 8.72
N PRO A 151 -0.62 -8.41 9.38
CA PRO A 151 -1.04 -8.24 10.78
C PRO A 151 0.10 -7.99 11.75
N ILE A 152 1.26 -8.66 11.57
CA ILE A 152 2.42 -8.49 12.43
C ILE A 152 2.95 -7.05 12.33
N ILE A 153 3.11 -6.54 11.11
CA ILE A 153 3.61 -5.17 10.88
C ILE A 153 2.65 -4.14 11.48
N VAL A 154 1.34 -4.33 11.30
CA VAL A 154 0.31 -3.46 11.89
C VAL A 154 0.45 -3.40 13.41
N ILE A 155 0.48 -4.56 14.07
CA ILE A 155 0.54 -4.65 15.53
C ILE A 155 1.82 -3.97 16.05
N LEU A 156 2.96 -4.24 15.42
CA LEU A 156 4.25 -3.65 15.82
C LEU A 156 4.27 -2.14 15.59
N THR A 157 3.76 -1.67 14.45
CA THR A 157 3.69 -0.24 14.10
C THR A 157 2.80 0.50 15.09
N ILE A 158 1.60 -0.01 15.38
CA ILE A 158 0.70 0.59 16.37
C ILE A 158 1.38 0.59 17.75
N GLY A 159 1.98 -0.52 18.17
CA GLY A 159 2.64 -0.63 19.47
C GLY A 159 3.75 0.41 19.66
N ILE A 160 4.66 0.52 18.69
CA ILE A 160 5.75 1.50 18.73
C ILE A 160 5.21 2.92 18.72
N CYS A 161 4.29 3.24 17.82
CA CYS A 161 3.74 4.60 17.73
C CYS A 161 3.01 5.00 19.02
N LEU A 162 2.31 4.07 19.68
CA LEU A 162 1.69 4.31 20.98
C LEU A 162 2.74 4.51 22.08
N ILE A 163 3.79 3.68 22.15
CA ILE A 163 4.88 3.85 23.13
C ILE A 163 5.51 5.22 22.96
N VAL A 164 5.89 5.59 21.74
CA VAL A 164 6.47 6.91 21.45
C VAL A 164 5.53 8.03 21.87
N PHE A 165 4.24 7.93 21.57
CA PHE A 165 3.25 8.94 21.97
C PHE A 165 3.17 9.08 23.50
N PHE A 166 2.99 7.97 24.23
CA PHE A 166 2.85 8.01 25.68
C PHE A 166 4.15 8.44 26.41
N SER A 167 5.32 8.13 25.86
CA SER A 167 6.61 8.57 26.38
C SER A 167 6.86 10.08 26.19
N ASN A 168 6.11 10.74 25.31
CA ASN A 168 6.34 12.13 24.91
C ASN A 168 5.10 13.02 25.05
N ILE A 169 4.19 12.69 25.99
CA ILE A 169 3.00 13.51 26.30
C ILE A 169 3.38 14.95 26.69
N GLY A 170 4.55 15.15 27.29
CA GLY A 170 5.06 16.49 27.63
C GLY A 170 5.38 17.37 26.41
N SER A 171 5.53 16.77 25.22
CA SER A 171 5.95 17.46 23.98
C SER A 171 4.81 17.63 22.98
N LEU A 172 3.54 17.51 23.41
CA LEU A 172 2.37 17.68 22.53
C LEU A 172 2.31 19.07 21.86
N SER A 173 2.93 20.10 22.45
CA SER A 173 3.06 21.42 21.83
C SER A 173 3.78 21.38 20.48
N ASN A 174 4.69 20.41 20.29
CA ASN A 174 5.45 20.27 19.04
C ASN A 174 4.55 19.88 17.86
N MET A 175 3.38 19.27 18.12
CA MET A 175 2.41 18.94 17.08
C MET A 175 1.75 20.17 16.45
N LEU A 176 1.81 21.32 17.12
CA LEU A 176 1.29 22.59 16.63
C LEU A 176 2.31 23.35 15.78
N TYR A 177 3.59 22.99 15.88
CA TYR A 177 4.65 23.53 15.05
C TYR A 177 4.83 22.66 13.80
N LEU A 178 4.94 23.32 12.64
CA LEU A 178 5.13 22.65 11.37
C LEU A 178 6.30 23.32 10.64
N PRO A 179 7.46 22.65 10.52
CA PRO A 179 8.63 23.22 9.88
C PRO A 179 8.41 23.44 8.38
N GLU A 180 9.26 24.25 7.75
CA GLU A 180 9.19 24.50 6.30
C GLU A 180 9.46 23.24 5.47
N SER A 181 10.34 22.35 5.96
CA SER A 181 10.59 21.03 5.36
C SER A 181 9.31 20.21 5.20
N ALA A 182 8.38 20.29 6.14
CA ALA A 182 7.08 19.63 6.04
C ALA A 182 6.24 20.17 4.87
N LYS A 183 6.27 21.48 4.60
CA LYS A 183 5.51 22.09 3.51
C LYS A 183 6.02 21.66 2.14
N ASN A 184 7.34 21.49 2.00
CA ASN A 184 7.98 21.05 0.75
C ASN A 184 7.61 19.60 0.37
N LEU A 185 7.17 18.80 1.34
CA LEU A 185 6.74 17.42 1.12
C LEU A 185 5.26 17.27 0.75
N GLN A 186 4.47 18.35 0.83
CA GLN A 186 3.02 18.27 0.61
C GLN A 186 2.72 17.93 -0.86
N PRO A 187 1.99 16.84 -1.15
CA PRO A 187 1.65 16.47 -2.52
C PRO A 187 0.58 17.37 -3.14
N THR A 188 -0.14 18.14 -2.30
CA THR A 188 -1.25 19.02 -2.69
C THR A 188 -1.32 20.24 -1.77
N THR A 189 -2.09 21.25 -2.17
CA THR A 189 -2.33 22.46 -1.35
C THR A 189 -3.20 22.20 -0.12
N HIS A 190 -4.09 21.20 -0.16
CA HIS A 190 -5.07 20.96 0.89
C HIS A 190 -5.02 19.53 1.44
N TRP A 191 -5.07 19.41 2.76
CA TRP A 191 -5.01 18.13 3.50
C TRP A 191 -6.07 17.11 3.05
N TRP A 192 -7.27 17.57 2.71
CA TRP A 192 -8.36 16.68 2.27
C TRP A 192 -8.11 16.14 0.85
N GLN A 193 -7.48 16.93 -0.02
CA GLN A 193 -7.05 16.47 -1.34
C GLN A 193 -5.96 15.44 -1.20
N SER A 194 -5.00 15.68 -0.30
CA SER A 194 -3.92 14.73 -0.03
C SER A 194 -4.46 13.38 0.46
N GLY A 195 -5.37 13.38 1.44
CA GLY A 195 -6.04 12.14 1.87
C GLY A 195 -6.84 11.47 0.74
N GLY A 196 -7.54 12.26 -0.08
CA GLY A 196 -8.21 11.76 -1.28
C GLY A 196 -7.24 11.07 -2.24
N LEU A 197 -6.11 11.71 -2.57
CA LEU A 197 -5.09 11.16 -3.47
C LEU A 197 -4.45 9.90 -2.89
N PHE A 198 -4.16 9.88 -1.59
CA PHE A 198 -3.62 8.72 -0.89
C PHE A 198 -4.51 7.49 -1.10
N PHE A 199 -5.81 7.67 -0.90
CA PHE A 199 -6.79 6.63 -1.18
C PHE A 199 -6.84 6.26 -2.67
N CYS A 200 -6.82 7.25 -3.58
CA CYS A 200 -7.02 7.03 -5.00
C CYS A 200 -5.89 6.20 -5.65
N TYR A 201 -4.62 6.48 -5.34
CA TYR A 201 -3.53 5.69 -5.92
C TYR A 201 -3.53 4.26 -5.32
N ASN A 202 -3.77 4.13 -4.02
CA ASN A 202 -3.81 2.84 -3.35
C ASN A 202 -4.93 1.94 -3.88
N ILE A 203 -6.12 2.50 -4.12
CA ILE A 203 -7.21 1.74 -4.72
C ILE A 203 -6.93 1.37 -6.16
N LEU A 204 -6.25 2.22 -6.93
CA LEU A 204 -5.87 1.86 -8.29
C LEU A 204 -4.95 0.63 -8.31
N ALA A 205 -3.89 0.63 -7.49
CA ALA A 205 -3.01 -0.52 -7.33
C ALA A 205 -3.72 -1.74 -6.70
N GLY A 206 -4.62 -1.50 -5.75
CA GLY A 206 -5.36 -2.51 -5.00
C GLY A 206 -6.51 -3.16 -5.75
N SER A 207 -7.07 -2.51 -6.78
CA SER A 207 -8.34 -2.94 -7.41
C SER A 207 -8.29 -4.36 -7.96
N ILE A 208 -7.19 -4.74 -8.60
CA ILE A 208 -6.98 -6.10 -9.14
C ILE A 208 -6.92 -7.11 -7.99
N PHE A 209 -6.12 -6.81 -6.97
CA PHE A 209 -5.88 -7.70 -5.84
C PHE A 209 -7.09 -7.84 -4.92
N PHE A 210 -7.83 -6.76 -4.64
CA PHE A 210 -9.05 -6.80 -3.84
C PHE A 210 -10.17 -7.55 -4.56
N SER A 211 -10.25 -7.43 -5.88
CA SER A 211 -11.14 -8.28 -6.67
C SER A 211 -10.76 -9.76 -6.54
N GLN A 212 -9.47 -10.11 -6.54
CA GLN A 212 -8.99 -11.48 -6.31
C GLN A 212 -9.31 -11.98 -4.89
N LEU A 213 -9.02 -11.18 -3.86
CA LEU A 213 -9.30 -11.54 -2.47
C LEU A 213 -10.81 -11.74 -2.24
N GLY A 214 -11.64 -10.92 -2.87
CA GLY A 214 -13.09 -11.06 -2.85
C GLY A 214 -13.57 -12.43 -3.34
N GLN A 215 -12.92 -13.02 -4.37
CA GLN A 215 -13.27 -14.33 -4.90
C GLN A 215 -13.09 -15.46 -3.86
N GLN A 216 -12.20 -15.27 -2.89
CA GLN A 216 -11.89 -16.25 -1.83
C GLN A 216 -12.82 -16.12 -0.61
N SER A 217 -13.76 -15.18 -0.62
CA SER A 217 -14.73 -15.01 0.46
C SER A 217 -15.82 -16.10 0.37
N ASN A 218 -16.32 -16.58 1.51
CA ASN A 218 -17.40 -17.58 1.55
C ASN A 218 -18.78 -16.98 1.22
N SER A 219 -18.93 -15.66 1.38
CA SER A 219 -20.15 -14.95 1.05
C SER A 219 -19.87 -13.49 0.69
N ARG A 220 -20.79 -12.87 -0.05
CA ARG A 220 -20.73 -11.44 -0.37
C ARG A 220 -20.62 -10.55 0.87
N LYS A 221 -21.34 -10.90 1.95
CA LYS A 221 -21.29 -10.17 3.22
C LYS A 221 -19.93 -10.32 3.90
N GLU A 222 -19.31 -11.50 3.85
CA GLU A 222 -17.96 -11.72 4.34
C GLU A 222 -16.93 -10.88 3.57
N ALA A 223 -17.05 -10.78 2.25
CA ALA A 223 -16.21 -9.92 1.42
C ALA A 223 -16.33 -8.43 1.80
N GLY A 224 -17.57 -7.96 2.02
CA GLY A 224 -17.83 -6.59 2.46
C GLY A 224 -17.24 -6.27 3.84
N ILE A 225 -17.44 -7.16 4.81
CA ILE A 225 -16.86 -7.00 6.17
C ILE A 225 -15.34 -7.00 6.11
N THR A 226 -14.74 -7.89 5.30
CA THR A 226 -13.29 -7.94 5.10
C THR A 226 -12.74 -6.61 4.59
N GLY A 227 -13.40 -5.97 3.61
CA GLY A 227 -12.99 -4.66 3.12
C GLY A 227 -13.11 -3.56 4.19
N ILE A 228 -14.16 -3.59 5.01
CA ILE A 228 -14.35 -2.63 6.11
C ILE A 228 -13.27 -2.82 7.19
N VAL A 229 -13.03 -4.06 7.62
CA VAL A 229 -12.03 -4.37 8.66
C VAL A 229 -10.62 -4.05 8.16
N GLY A 230 -10.27 -4.48 6.95
CA GLY A 230 -8.98 -4.18 6.33
C GLY A 230 -8.73 -2.68 6.18
N GLY A 231 -9.70 -1.93 5.64
CA GLY A 231 -9.61 -0.48 5.50
C GLY A 231 -9.53 0.26 6.83
N SER A 232 -10.32 -0.15 7.83
CA SER A 232 -10.32 0.48 9.15
C SER A 232 -9.01 0.27 9.89
N VAL A 233 -8.49 -0.96 9.90
CA VAL A 233 -7.25 -1.30 10.62
C VAL A 233 -6.03 -0.64 9.95
N LEU A 234 -5.98 -0.62 8.61
CA LEU A 234 -4.96 0.10 7.87
C LEU A 234 -4.94 1.58 8.26
N MET A 235 -6.11 2.24 8.20
CA MET A 235 -6.17 3.68 8.44
C MET A 235 -6.06 4.07 9.91
N LEU A 236 -6.47 3.20 10.84
CA LEU A 236 -6.14 3.36 12.25
C LEU A 236 -4.62 3.41 12.45
N THR A 237 -3.89 2.50 11.80
CA THR A 237 -2.42 2.46 11.85
C THR A 237 -1.81 3.75 11.30
N VAL A 238 -2.32 4.26 10.17
CA VAL A 238 -1.92 5.57 9.62
C VAL A 238 -2.14 6.68 10.64
N ILE A 239 -3.32 6.75 11.27
CA ILE A 239 -3.65 7.80 12.25
C ILE A 239 -2.69 7.76 13.44
N VAL A 240 -2.44 6.57 14.01
CA VAL A 240 -1.50 6.44 15.14
C VAL A 240 -0.08 6.83 14.71
N MET A 241 0.33 6.49 13.48
CA MET A 241 1.62 6.88 12.94
C MET A 241 1.75 8.39 12.72
N ILE A 242 0.71 9.07 12.19
CA ILE A 242 0.69 10.53 12.08
C ILE A 242 0.96 11.17 13.44
N ILE A 243 0.23 10.73 14.47
CA ILE A 243 0.36 11.27 15.82
C ILE A 243 1.81 11.08 16.32
N ALA A 244 2.37 9.88 16.17
CA ALA A 244 3.74 9.60 16.63
C ALA A 244 4.81 10.40 15.87
N LEU A 245 4.62 10.63 14.57
CA LEU A 245 5.50 11.48 13.75
C LEU A 245 5.43 12.95 14.19
N LEU A 246 4.24 13.48 14.46
CA LEU A 246 4.04 14.88 14.86
C LEU A 246 4.64 15.22 16.24
N VAL A 247 4.80 14.24 17.13
CA VAL A 247 5.56 14.43 18.38
C VAL A 247 7.01 14.87 18.10
N HIS A 248 7.60 14.39 17.01
CA HIS A 248 8.99 14.63 16.62
C HIS A 248 9.09 15.45 15.33
N SER A 249 8.15 16.39 15.12
CA SER A 249 8.02 17.20 13.90
C SER A 249 9.32 17.90 13.48
N ASP A 250 10.20 18.26 14.41
CA ASP A 250 11.47 18.95 14.08
C ASP A 250 12.51 18.06 13.37
N HIS A 251 12.39 16.73 13.45
CA HIS A 251 13.42 15.81 12.94
C HIS A 251 12.90 14.88 11.84
N VAL A 252 11.61 14.52 11.86
CA VAL A 252 11.12 13.43 10.99
C VAL A 252 11.04 13.80 9.52
N PHE A 253 10.79 15.07 9.17
CA PHE A 253 10.51 15.50 7.79
C PHE A 253 11.72 15.49 6.84
N GLU A 254 12.93 15.23 7.34
CA GLU A 254 14.13 15.14 6.50
C GLU A 254 14.63 13.70 6.33
N LEU A 255 13.97 12.74 6.99
CA LEU A 255 14.37 11.34 6.97
C LEU A 255 13.74 10.60 5.78
N GLU A 256 14.44 9.59 5.27
CA GLU A 256 13.89 8.63 4.31
C GLU A 256 13.12 7.50 5.05
N VAL A 257 13.42 7.20 6.31
CA VAL A 257 12.70 6.18 7.10
C VAL A 257 12.27 6.70 8.48
N PRO A 258 11.29 7.63 8.54
CA PRO A 258 10.95 8.31 9.78
C PRO A 258 10.44 7.39 10.90
N VAL A 259 9.80 6.25 10.60
CA VAL A 259 9.36 5.31 11.65
C VAL A 259 10.54 4.58 12.28
N LEU A 260 11.66 4.43 11.57
CA LEU A 260 12.88 3.87 12.14
C LEU A 260 13.47 4.80 13.20
N TYR A 261 13.43 6.12 12.96
CA TYR A 261 13.78 7.13 13.95
C TYR A 261 12.90 7.01 15.20
N LEU A 262 11.58 6.86 15.04
CA LEU A 262 10.67 6.61 16.17
C LEU A 262 11.11 5.39 16.98
N GLY A 263 11.48 4.29 16.32
CA GLY A 263 12.01 3.09 16.99
C GLY A 263 13.30 3.35 17.78
N ASN A 264 14.22 4.15 17.21
CA ASN A 264 15.49 4.51 17.84
C ASN A 264 15.30 5.38 19.09
N THR A 265 14.24 6.19 19.16
CA THR A 265 13.91 6.96 20.39
C THR A 265 13.51 6.08 21.57
N ILE A 266 13.03 4.85 21.32
CA ILE A 266 12.69 3.89 22.38
C ILE A 266 13.95 3.15 22.83
N ALA A 267 14.56 2.40 21.92
CA ALA A 267 15.83 1.70 22.13
C ALA A 267 16.41 1.21 20.79
N PRO A 268 17.75 1.18 20.61
CA PRO A 268 18.37 0.70 19.37
C PRO A 268 17.95 -0.72 18.96
N PHE A 269 17.71 -1.60 19.94
CA PHE A 269 17.25 -2.96 19.69
C PHE A 269 15.82 -3.00 19.09
N ILE A 270 14.95 -2.07 19.48
CA ILE A 270 13.59 -1.96 18.92
C ILE A 270 13.65 -1.48 17.47
N ALA A 271 14.51 -0.50 17.16
CA ALA A 271 14.74 -0.08 15.77
C ALA A 271 15.26 -1.23 14.90
N PHE A 272 16.16 -2.07 15.43
CA PHE A 272 16.62 -3.26 14.72
C PHE A 272 15.48 -4.24 14.41
N ILE A 273 14.69 -4.63 15.40
CA ILE A 273 13.52 -5.52 15.18
C ILE A 273 12.59 -4.90 14.14
N PHE A 274 12.33 -3.60 14.24
CA PHE A 274 11.42 -2.91 13.35
C PHE A 274 11.95 -2.84 11.92
N SER A 275 13.25 -2.62 11.72
CA SER A 275 13.87 -2.65 10.40
C SER A 275 13.67 -4.00 9.71
N VAL A 276 13.78 -5.12 10.44
CA VAL A 276 13.51 -6.46 9.91
C VAL A 276 12.04 -6.59 9.51
N CYS A 277 11.12 -6.08 10.32
CA CYS A 277 9.70 -6.08 10.00
C CYS A 277 9.36 -5.20 8.78
N ILE A 278 9.99 -4.02 8.66
CA ILE A 278 9.87 -3.16 7.47
C ILE A 278 10.34 -3.94 6.24
N LEU A 279 11.53 -4.54 6.29
CA LEU A 279 12.10 -5.30 5.16
C LEU A 279 11.19 -6.47 4.75
N LEU A 280 10.61 -7.19 5.72
CA LEU A 280 9.64 -8.24 5.44
C LEU A 280 8.34 -7.68 4.82
N GLY A 281 7.88 -6.51 5.28
CA GLY A 281 6.75 -5.80 4.70
C GLY A 281 6.98 -5.41 3.26
N ILE A 282 8.11 -4.78 2.98
CA ILE A 282 8.53 -4.38 1.65
C ILE A 282 8.62 -5.61 0.73
N TYR A 283 9.26 -6.69 1.19
CA TYR A 283 9.33 -7.94 0.45
C TYR A 283 7.93 -8.51 0.14
N SER A 284 7.01 -8.46 1.11
CA SER A 284 5.65 -8.97 0.98
C SER A 284 4.83 -8.27 -0.11
N THR A 285 5.18 -7.02 -0.44
CA THR A 285 4.60 -6.26 -1.56
C THR A 285 5.41 -6.44 -2.85
N THR A 286 6.74 -6.42 -2.76
CA THR A 286 7.66 -6.50 -3.92
C THR A 286 7.46 -7.79 -4.70
N ALA A 287 7.48 -8.94 -4.01
CA ALA A 287 7.39 -10.26 -4.64
C ALA A 287 6.10 -10.48 -5.46
N PRO A 288 4.88 -10.28 -4.91
CA PRO A 288 3.65 -10.47 -5.68
C PRO A 288 3.51 -9.44 -6.80
N MET A 289 3.91 -8.18 -6.60
CA MET A 289 3.81 -7.15 -7.64
C MET A 289 4.78 -7.41 -8.79
N TYR A 290 6.01 -7.84 -8.51
CA TYR A 290 6.94 -8.30 -9.54
C TYR A 290 6.35 -9.48 -10.30
N TRP A 291 5.79 -10.48 -9.61
CA TRP A 291 5.13 -11.59 -10.29
C TRP A 291 3.95 -11.14 -11.17
N LEU A 292 3.14 -10.16 -10.73
CA LEU A 292 2.06 -9.58 -11.53
C LEU A 292 2.58 -8.93 -12.81
N VAL A 293 3.61 -8.07 -12.71
CA VAL A 293 4.24 -7.44 -13.87
C VAL A 293 4.79 -8.51 -14.82
N LYS A 294 5.55 -9.48 -14.30
CA LYS A 294 6.10 -10.59 -15.09
C LYS A 294 5.00 -11.34 -15.85
N ASN A 295 3.88 -11.65 -15.20
CA ASN A 295 2.79 -12.38 -15.84
C ASN A 295 2.10 -11.58 -16.95
N GLU A 296 2.02 -10.26 -16.82
CA GLU A 296 1.50 -9.40 -17.89
C GLU A 296 2.40 -9.46 -19.13
N PHE A 297 3.71 -9.40 -18.96
CA PHE A 297 4.66 -9.59 -20.07
C PHE A 297 4.55 -11.00 -20.67
N MET A 298 4.38 -12.03 -19.84
CA MET A 298 4.24 -13.42 -20.31
C MET A 298 2.96 -13.70 -21.11
N LYS A 299 2.01 -12.75 -21.21
CA LYS A 299 0.88 -12.88 -22.15
C LYS A 299 1.32 -12.78 -23.62
N ILE A 300 2.46 -12.15 -23.88
CA ILE A 300 2.99 -11.86 -25.22
C ILE A 300 4.18 -12.78 -25.56
N PHE A 301 4.92 -13.24 -24.54
CA PHE A 301 6.10 -14.08 -24.72
C PHE A 301 5.80 -15.58 -24.56
N PRO A 302 6.50 -16.48 -25.30
CA PRO A 302 6.44 -17.92 -25.08
C PRO A 302 6.84 -18.34 -23.67
N SER A 303 6.21 -19.37 -23.11
CA SER A 303 6.45 -19.87 -21.75
C SER A 303 7.92 -20.18 -21.43
N LYS A 304 8.70 -20.66 -22.41
CA LYS A 304 10.15 -20.92 -22.30
C LYS A 304 10.99 -19.69 -21.91
N LEU A 305 10.48 -18.48 -22.16
CA LEU A 305 11.15 -17.22 -21.81
C LEU A 305 10.82 -16.72 -20.40
N SER A 306 10.07 -17.48 -19.59
CA SER A 306 9.67 -17.05 -18.24
C SER A 306 10.85 -16.64 -17.36
N VAL A 307 11.93 -17.42 -17.33
CA VAL A 307 13.13 -17.11 -16.53
C VAL A 307 13.90 -15.92 -17.12
N PRO A 308 14.25 -15.87 -18.42
CA PRO A 308 14.88 -14.69 -19.02
C PRO A 308 14.11 -13.39 -18.80
N VAL A 309 12.79 -13.38 -19.00
CA VAL A 309 11.94 -12.20 -18.76
C VAL A 309 12.00 -11.77 -17.30
N THR A 310 12.01 -12.73 -16.37
CA THR A 310 12.14 -12.44 -14.94
C THR A 310 13.50 -11.77 -14.69
N VAL A 311 14.61 -12.35 -15.14
CA VAL A 311 15.95 -11.78 -14.93
C VAL A 311 16.08 -10.37 -15.52
N VAL A 312 15.61 -10.14 -16.75
CA VAL A 312 15.64 -8.81 -17.39
C VAL A 312 14.85 -7.79 -16.58
N LEU A 313 13.61 -8.12 -16.19
CA LEU A 313 12.80 -7.22 -15.34
C LEU A 313 13.50 -6.93 -14.01
N GLY A 314 14.11 -7.92 -13.38
CA GLY A 314 14.78 -7.73 -12.09
C GLY A 314 16.03 -6.87 -12.19
N ILE A 315 16.80 -6.97 -13.28
CA ILE A 315 17.91 -6.06 -13.56
C ILE A 315 17.39 -4.62 -13.72
N ILE A 316 16.30 -4.43 -14.48
CA ILE A 316 15.70 -3.10 -14.65
C ILE A 316 15.21 -2.56 -13.29
N PHE A 317 14.53 -3.39 -12.49
CA PHE A 317 14.06 -2.98 -11.16
C PHE A 317 15.20 -2.60 -10.21
N ILE A 318 16.33 -3.32 -10.25
CA ILE A 318 17.53 -2.99 -9.48
C ILE A 318 18.12 -1.65 -9.94
N ILE A 319 18.27 -1.43 -11.25
CA ILE A 319 18.80 -0.18 -11.80
C ILE A 319 17.89 1.00 -11.44
N CYS A 320 16.59 0.88 -11.67
CA CYS A 320 15.64 1.93 -11.30
C CYS A 320 15.52 2.09 -9.77
N GLY A 321 15.77 1.04 -9.00
CA GLY A 321 15.72 1.05 -7.54
C GLY A 321 16.83 1.86 -6.88
N THR A 322 17.85 2.31 -7.62
CA THR A 322 18.86 3.25 -7.09
C THR A 322 18.41 4.71 -7.09
N LEU A 323 17.20 5.01 -7.61
CA LEU A 323 16.62 6.35 -7.58
C LEU A 323 16.24 6.75 -6.14
N PRO A 324 16.22 8.06 -5.80
CA PRO A 324 15.91 8.52 -4.45
C PRO A 324 14.48 8.11 -4.02
N PHE A 325 14.37 7.44 -2.88
CA PHE A 325 13.13 6.82 -2.44
C PHE A 325 12.02 7.85 -2.15
N GLY A 326 12.32 8.87 -1.35
CA GLY A 326 11.38 9.94 -1.01
C GLY A 326 10.87 10.70 -2.24
N GLU A 327 11.73 10.93 -3.24
CA GLU A 327 11.34 11.57 -4.51
C GLU A 327 10.43 10.70 -5.36
N LEU A 328 10.70 9.38 -5.44
CA LEU A 328 9.80 8.49 -6.16
C LEU A 328 8.40 8.49 -5.53
N VAL A 329 8.31 8.50 -4.19
CA VAL A 329 7.04 8.60 -3.46
C VAL A 329 6.35 9.93 -3.76
N SER A 330 7.08 11.05 -3.71
CA SER A 330 6.51 12.40 -3.86
C SER A 330 6.08 12.72 -5.29
N ILE A 331 6.67 12.08 -6.30
CA ILE A 331 6.33 12.30 -7.71
C ILE A 331 5.28 11.30 -8.19
N ILE A 332 5.54 10.00 -8.00
CA ILE A 332 4.75 8.95 -8.65
C ILE A 332 3.38 8.81 -7.98
N TYR A 333 3.32 8.83 -6.65
CA TYR A 333 2.05 8.58 -5.95
C TYR A 333 1.03 9.70 -6.14
N PRO A 334 1.38 11.00 -6.05
CA PRO A 334 0.41 12.06 -6.34
C PRO A 334 -0.05 12.04 -7.80
N PHE A 335 0.88 11.87 -8.75
CA PHE A 335 0.56 11.76 -10.18
C PHE A 335 -0.46 10.65 -10.44
N VAL A 336 -0.20 9.46 -9.90
CA VAL A 336 -1.09 8.32 -10.03
C VAL A 336 -2.38 8.54 -9.25
N GLY A 337 -2.33 9.23 -8.11
CA GLY A 337 -3.50 9.60 -7.32
C GLY A 337 -4.50 10.42 -8.13
N TYR A 338 -4.05 11.37 -8.95
CA TYR A 338 -4.95 12.16 -9.80
C TYR A 338 -5.65 11.31 -10.86
N ILE A 339 -4.92 10.38 -11.48
CA ILE A 339 -5.51 9.42 -12.43
C ILE A 339 -6.46 8.47 -11.70
N GLY A 340 -6.05 7.97 -10.53
CA GLY A 340 -6.86 7.14 -9.64
C GLY A 340 -8.15 7.83 -9.22
N ALA A 341 -8.14 9.14 -9.02
CA ALA A 341 -9.33 9.91 -8.65
C ALA A 341 -10.41 9.83 -9.74
N ILE A 342 -10.02 9.90 -11.02
CA ILE A 342 -10.94 9.72 -12.16
C ILE A 342 -11.55 8.30 -12.10
N VAL A 343 -10.72 7.28 -11.87
CA VAL A 343 -11.18 5.89 -11.78
C VAL A 343 -12.12 5.67 -10.60
N VAL A 344 -11.79 6.22 -9.43
CA VAL A 344 -12.59 6.18 -8.21
C VAL A 344 -13.97 6.80 -8.44
N VAL A 345 -14.04 7.97 -9.09
CA VAL A 345 -15.32 8.62 -9.42
C VAL A 345 -16.16 7.72 -10.31
N ILE A 346 -15.57 7.09 -11.34
CA ILE A 346 -16.28 6.16 -12.23
C ILE A 346 -16.80 4.95 -11.46
N ILE A 347 -15.96 4.33 -10.62
CA ILE A 347 -16.34 3.19 -9.78
C ILE A 347 -17.50 3.56 -8.86
N PHE A 348 -17.42 4.73 -8.21
CA PHE A 348 -18.44 5.21 -7.28
C PHE A 348 -19.77 5.45 -7.98
N VAL A 349 -19.78 6.23 -9.07
CA VAL A 349 -21.00 6.54 -9.85
C VAL A 349 -21.64 5.27 -10.38
N ARG A 350 -20.85 4.35 -10.95
CA ARG A 350 -21.39 3.11 -11.51
C ARG A 350 -21.90 2.16 -10.43
N THR A 351 -21.29 2.17 -9.25
CA THR A 351 -21.78 1.40 -8.10
C THR A 351 -23.14 1.93 -7.63
N LEU A 352 -23.30 3.25 -7.51
CA LEU A 352 -24.58 3.87 -7.18
C LEU A 352 -25.65 3.52 -8.22
N TYR A 353 -25.35 3.71 -9.51
CA TYR A 353 -26.27 3.39 -10.60
C TYR A 353 -26.76 1.94 -10.54
N ASN A 354 -25.85 0.97 -10.38
CA ASN A 354 -26.20 -0.45 -10.30
C ASN A 354 -27.09 -0.75 -9.08
N ASN A 355 -26.85 -0.11 -7.93
CA ASN A 355 -27.68 -0.28 -6.74
C ASN A 355 -29.08 0.31 -6.93
N PHE A 356 -29.21 1.44 -7.64
CA PHE A 356 -30.50 2.04 -7.97
C PHE A 356 -31.31 1.17 -8.95
N VAL A 357 -30.66 0.63 -9.98
CA VAL A 357 -31.33 -0.24 -10.96
C VAL A 357 -31.82 -1.54 -10.31
N ASN A 358 -30.97 -2.20 -9.51
CA ASN A 358 -31.35 -3.45 -8.84
C ASN A 358 -32.53 -3.27 -7.86
N LYS A 359 -32.63 -2.11 -7.19
CA LYS A 359 -33.77 -1.78 -6.32
C LYS A 359 -35.10 -1.57 -7.06
N ARG A 360 -35.08 -1.30 -8.36
CA ARG A 360 -36.30 -1.18 -9.18
C ARG A 360 -36.75 -2.51 -9.80
N SER A 361 -35.85 -3.49 -9.86
CA SER A 361 -36.13 -4.82 -10.43
C SER A 361 -36.54 -5.89 -9.39
N THR A 362 -36.42 -5.57 -8.10
CA THR A 362 -36.99 -6.31 -6.96
C THR A 362 -38.16 -5.54 -6.39
#